data_AF-A0A850XH66-F1
#
_entry.id   AF-A0A850XH66-F1
#
_cell.length_a   1.000
_cell.length_b   1.000
_cell.length_c   1.000
_cell.angle_alpha   90.00
_cell.angle_beta   90.00
_cell.angle_gamma   90.00
#
_symmetry.space_group_name_H-M   'P 1'
#
loop_
_entity.id
_entity.type
_entity.pdbx_description
1 polymer ?
#
loop_
_entity_poly.entity_id
_entity_poly.type
_entity_poly.pdbx_seq_one_letter_code
_entity_poly.pdbx_strand_id
1 'polypeptide(L)'
;MELVSTSAGKFTVDLFNKLNETNKGKNIFFSPWSISSALALMYLGAKGNTAMEMAEDPELKQAEGIHSGFKELLTAINKPRSTYSLKTANRIYVEKTFPLV
;
A
#
# COMPACT_ATOMS: atom_id res chain seq x y z
N MET A 1 9.27 1.84 11.17
CA MET A 1 9.60 1.63 9.74
C MET A 1 9.89 0.18 9.38
N GLU A 2 10.64 -0.57 10.19
CA GLU A 2 11.05 -1.95 9.85
C GLU A 2 9.86 -2.90 9.56
N LEU A 3 8.85 -2.95 10.43
CA LEU A 3 7.64 -3.76 10.20
C LEU A 3 6.93 -3.44 8.88
N VAL A 4 6.72 -2.15 8.58
CA VAL A 4 6.10 -1.69 7.33
C VAL A 4 6.97 -2.08 6.11
N SER A 5 8.29 -1.97 6.24
CA SER A 5 9.22 -2.32 5.16
C SER A 5 9.25 -3.83 4.90
N THR A 6 9.27 -4.65 5.94
CA THR A 6 9.30 -6.11 5.84
C THR A 6 7.99 -6.63 5.24
N SER A 7 6.85 -6.15 5.73
CA SER A 7 5.55 -6.55 5.20
C SER A 7 5.36 -6.11 3.74
N ALA A 8 5.68 -4.84 3.41
CA ALA A 8 5.64 -4.36 2.03
C ALA A 8 6.59 -5.14 1.10
N GLY A 9 7.75 -5.56 1.62
CA GLY A 9 8.70 -6.41 0.90
C GLY A 9 8.13 -7.80 0.59
N LYS A 10 7.48 -8.43 1.57
CA LYS A 10 6.79 -9.72 1.38
C LYS A 10 5.66 -9.60 0.36
N PHE A 11 4.79 -8.60 0.51
CA PHE A 11 3.72 -8.30 -0.43
C PHE A 11 4.24 -8.07 -1.86
N THR A 12 5.35 -7.36 -2.01
CA THR A 12 6.00 -7.12 -3.31
C THR A 12 6.35 -8.43 -4.01
N VAL A 13 6.98 -9.36 -3.29
CA VAL A 13 7.42 -10.65 -3.84
C VAL A 13 6.20 -11.50 -4.21
N ASP A 14 5.20 -11.57 -3.32
CA ASP A 14 3.99 -12.36 -3.55
C ASP A 14 3.21 -11.82 -4.77
N LEU A 15 3.08 -10.49 -4.90
CA LEU A 15 2.44 -9.85 -6.05
C LEU A 15 3.24 -10.05 -7.35
N PHE A 16 4.56 -9.90 -7.31
CA PHE A 16 5.40 -10.15 -8.49
C PHE A 16 5.26 -11.58 -9.00
N ASN A 17 5.33 -12.56 -8.08
CA ASN A 17 5.18 -13.97 -8.43
C ASN A 17 3.81 -14.21 -9.10
N LYS A 18 2.75 -13.60 -8.56
CA LYS A 18 1.41 -13.72 -9.12
C LYS A 18 1.30 -13.12 -10.52
N LEU A 19 1.87 -11.94 -10.73
CA LEU A 19 1.91 -11.29 -12.05
C LEU A 19 2.73 -12.12 -13.05
N ASN A 20 3.81 -12.74 -12.60
CA ASN A 20 4.70 -13.54 -13.45
C ASN A 20 4.04 -14.83 -13.95
N GLU A 21 3.05 -15.38 -13.24
CA GLU A 21 2.30 -16.56 -13.70
C GLU A 21 1.70 -16.36 -15.10
N THR A 22 1.19 -15.16 -15.39
CA THR A 22 0.51 -14.80 -16.65
C THR A 22 1.36 -13.97 -17.61
N ASN A 23 2.52 -13.48 -17.15
CA ASN A 23 3.40 -12.57 -17.91
C ASN A 23 4.81 -13.14 -18.14
N LYS A 24 4.98 -14.46 -18.14
CA LYS A 24 6.29 -15.11 -18.37
C LYS A 24 6.98 -14.59 -19.63
N GLY A 25 8.25 -14.21 -19.47
CA GLY A 25 9.08 -13.69 -20.56
C GLY A 25 8.74 -12.26 -21.02
N LYS A 26 7.82 -11.58 -20.35
CA LYS A 26 7.48 -10.17 -20.61
C LYS A 26 8.01 -9.27 -19.50
N ASN A 27 8.13 -7.99 -19.80
CA ASN A 27 8.49 -6.98 -18.82
C ASN A 27 7.36 -6.82 -17.78
N ILE A 28 7.72 -6.81 -16.50
CA ILE A 28 6.84 -6.51 -15.38
C ILE A 28 7.42 -5.30 -14.65
N PHE A 29 6.63 -4.23 -14.55
CA PHE A 29 7.02 -3.01 -13.85
C PHE A 29 5.82 -2.49 -13.07
N PHE A 30 5.98 -2.32 -11.76
CA PHE A 30 4.94 -1.78 -10.88
C PHE A 30 5.57 -1.10 -9.66
N SER A 31 4.77 -0.31 -8.95
CA SER A 31 5.16 0.29 -7.67
C SER A 31 4.44 -0.43 -6.52
N PRO A 32 5.13 -1.34 -5.81
CA PRO A 32 4.51 -2.03 -4.67
C PRO A 32 4.07 -1.03 -3.60
N TRP A 33 4.89 0.01 -3.35
CA TRP A 33 4.58 1.09 -2.43
C TRP A 33 3.25 1.78 -2.74
N SER A 34 3.01 2.13 -4.01
CA SER A 34 1.76 2.83 -4.39
C SER A 34 0.54 1.93 -4.15
N ILE A 35 0.67 0.63 -4.43
CA ILE A 35 -0.41 -0.35 -4.24
C ILE A 35 -0.69 -0.55 -2.75
N SER A 36 0.33 -0.84 -1.93
CA SER A 36 0.16 -1.00 -0.48
C SER A 36 -0.38 0.28 0.18
N SER A 37 0.01 1.46 -0.30
CA SER A 37 -0.56 2.73 0.19
C SER A 37 -2.07 2.84 -0.11
N ALA A 38 -2.49 2.46 -1.31
CA ALA A 38 -3.91 2.47 -1.67
C ALA A 38 -4.71 1.43 -0.85
N LEU A 39 -4.16 0.23 -0.67
CA LEU A 39 -4.75 -0.83 0.17
C LEU A 39 -4.85 -0.41 1.64
N ALA A 40 -3.82 0.26 2.17
CA ALA A 40 -3.85 0.79 3.54
C ALA A 40 -4.96 1.86 3.73
N LEU A 41 -5.17 2.72 2.72
CA LEU A 41 -6.28 3.70 2.75
C LEU A 41 -7.65 3.03 2.68
N MET A 42 -7.79 1.92 1.93
CA MET A 42 -9.04 1.17 1.88
C MET A 42 -9.29 0.37 3.17
N TYR A 43 -8.23 -0.23 3.73
CA TYR A 43 -8.27 -0.97 5.00
C TYR A 43 -8.83 -0.09 6.14
N LEU A 44 -8.45 1.19 6.17
CA LEU A 44 -8.96 2.18 7.12
C LEU A 44 -10.49 2.33 7.12
N GLY A 45 -11.14 2.16 5.96
CA GLY A 45 -12.60 2.22 5.83
C GLY A 45 -13.29 0.86 5.95
N ALA A 46 -12.53 -0.23 5.91
CA ALA A 46 -13.07 -1.59 5.96
C ALA A 46 -13.41 -2.01 7.39
N LYS A 47 -14.39 -2.93 7.53
CA LYS A 47 -14.78 -3.52 8.82
C LYS A 47 -14.99 -5.02 8.68
N GLY A 48 -14.99 -5.72 9.81
CA GLY A 48 -15.27 -7.16 9.87
C GLY A 48 -14.34 -8.00 8.99
N ASN A 49 -14.91 -8.96 8.26
CA ASN A 49 -14.15 -9.88 7.40
C ASN A 49 -13.41 -9.15 6.27
N THR A 50 -13.98 -8.08 5.72
CA THR A 50 -13.31 -7.28 4.69
C THR A 50 -12.00 -6.70 5.20
N ALA A 51 -11.99 -6.10 6.39
CA ALA A 51 -10.76 -5.61 6.99
C ALA A 51 -9.78 -6.77 7.27
N MET A 52 -10.30 -7.93 7.67
CA MET A 52 -9.48 -9.10 7.99
C MET A 52 -8.73 -9.66 6.77
N GLU A 53 -9.38 -9.72 5.63
CA GLU A 53 -8.80 -10.19 4.36
C GLU A 53 -7.84 -9.16 3.75
N MET A 54 -8.13 -7.87 3.93
CA MET A 54 -7.27 -6.79 3.42
C MET A 54 -5.99 -6.57 4.24
N ALA A 55 -5.88 -7.18 5.42
CA ALA A 55 -4.66 -7.10 6.21
C ALA A 55 -3.55 -7.90 5.52
N GLU A 56 -2.54 -7.21 4.97
CA GLU A 56 -1.35 -7.82 4.34
C GLU A 56 -0.58 -8.72 5.33
N ASP A 57 -0.65 -8.43 6.64
CA ASP A 57 -0.02 -9.22 7.72
C ASP A 57 -0.92 -9.24 8.98
N PRO A 58 -1.16 -10.40 9.60
CA PRO A 58 -1.78 -10.47 10.93
C PRO A 58 -1.03 -9.68 12.02
N GLU A 59 0.29 -9.51 11.93
CA GLU A 59 1.10 -8.72 12.86
C GLU A 59 0.89 -7.21 12.67
N LEU A 60 0.53 -6.79 11.44
CA LEU A 60 0.08 -5.42 11.17
C LEU A 60 -1.25 -5.12 11.91
N LYS A 61 -2.10 -6.12 12.20
CA LYS A 61 -3.39 -5.91 12.89
C LYS A 61 -3.27 -5.29 14.30
N GLN A 62 -2.11 -5.41 14.95
CA GLN A 62 -1.90 -4.90 16.32
C GLN A 62 -1.20 -3.54 16.37
N ALA A 63 -0.68 -3.05 15.25
CA ALA A 63 0.11 -1.84 15.25
C ALA A 63 -0.81 -0.61 15.14
N GLU A 64 -1.13 0.00 16.30
CA GLU A 64 -1.53 1.41 16.40
C GLU A 64 -0.61 2.36 15.59
N GLY A 65 0.59 1.88 15.21
CA GLY A 65 1.59 2.55 14.39
C GLY A 65 1.57 2.31 12.87
N ILE A 66 0.59 1.64 12.28
CA ILE A 66 0.54 1.52 10.80
C ILE A 66 0.33 2.87 10.16
N HIS A 67 -0.62 3.65 10.67
CA HIS A 67 -0.94 4.95 10.11
C HIS A 67 0.23 5.91 10.27
N SER A 68 0.93 5.89 11.41
CA SER A 68 2.15 6.67 11.60
C SER A 68 3.26 6.20 10.68
N GLY A 69 3.46 4.89 10.51
CA GLY A 69 4.45 4.32 9.59
C GLY A 69 4.22 4.70 8.13
N PHE A 70 2.99 4.58 7.62
CA PHE A 70 2.63 5.02 6.27
C PHE A 70 2.73 6.55 6.12
N LYS A 71 2.35 7.32 7.14
CA LYS A 71 2.48 8.78 7.13
C LYS A 71 3.93 9.23 7.08
N GLU A 72 4.80 8.63 7.88
CA GLU A 72 6.25 8.88 7.87
C GLU A 72 6.85 8.55 6.50
N LEU A 73 6.50 7.38 5.94
CA LEU A 73 7.03 6.97 4.65
C LEU A 73 6.53 7.87 3.51
N LEU A 74 5.24 8.23 3.50
CA LEU A 74 4.67 9.15 2.52
C LEU A 74 5.34 10.53 2.59
N THR A 75 5.64 11.00 3.80
CA THR A 75 6.37 12.26 4.02
C THR A 75 7.80 12.16 3.47
N ALA A 76 8.50 11.05 3.73
CA ALA A 76 9.86 10.84 3.27
C ALA A 76 9.98 10.72 1.74
N ILE A 77 8.99 10.09 1.10
CA ILE A 77 8.93 9.85 -0.35
C ILE A 77 8.58 11.13 -1.11
N ASN A 78 7.61 11.91 -0.61
CA ASN A 78 7.18 13.16 -1.25
C ASN A 78 8.07 14.36 -0.92
N LYS A 79 9.09 14.18 -0.06
CA LYS A 79 10.06 15.24 0.25
C LYS A 79 10.79 15.64 -1.03
N PRO A 80 10.76 16.93 -1.44
CA PRO A 80 11.47 17.40 -2.61
C PRO A 80 12.97 17.11 -2.49
N ARG A 81 13.57 16.56 -3.55
CA ARG A 81 15.03 16.35 -3.65
C ARG A 81 15.54 16.94 -4.96
N SER A 82 16.74 17.49 -4.95
CA SER A 82 17.40 18.05 -6.15
C SER A 82 18.06 16.96 -7.01
N THR A 83 18.31 15.78 -6.44
CA THR A 83 19.06 14.69 -7.08
C THR A 83 18.20 13.71 -7.87
N TYR A 84 16.88 13.72 -7.66
CA TYR A 84 15.94 12.89 -8.41
C TYR A 84 14.53 13.50 -8.40
N SER A 85 13.71 13.09 -9.36
CA SER A 85 12.27 13.39 -9.36
C SER A 85 11.48 12.13 -9.03
N LEU A 86 10.83 12.12 -7.86
CA LEU A 86 9.89 11.08 -7.45
C LEU A 86 8.56 11.73 -7.09
N LYS A 87 7.49 11.28 -7.73
CA LYS A 87 6.13 11.76 -7.49
C LYS A 87 5.21 10.56 -7.35
N THR A 88 4.47 10.50 -6.25
CA THR A 88 3.42 9.50 -6.02
C THR A 88 2.15 10.20 -5.59
N ALA A 89 1.02 9.72 -6.07
CA ALA A 89 -0.29 10.24 -5.73
C ALA A 89 -1.27 9.08 -5.59
N ASN A 90 -1.91 8.98 -4.43
CA ASN A 90 -2.98 8.03 -4.17
C ASN A 90 -4.27 8.82 -3.99
N ARG A 91 -5.36 8.37 -4.62
CA ARG A 91 -6.67 9.01 -4.54
C ARG A 91 -7.78 7.97 -4.50
N ILE A 92 -8.72 8.14 -3.60
CA ILE A 92 -9.96 7.39 -3.56
C ILE A 92 -11.06 8.26 -4.17
N TYR A 93 -11.78 7.71 -5.13
CA TYR A 93 -12.98 8.32 -5.70
C TYR A 93 -14.19 7.52 -5.23
N VAL A 94 -15.15 8.22 -4.63
CA VAL A 94 -16.40 7.64 -4.14
C VAL A 94 -17.54 8.27 -4.94
N GLU A 95 -18.61 7.49 -5.14
CA GLU A 95 -19.82 7.98 -5.79
C GLU A 95 -20.39 9.17 -5.01
N LYS A 96 -20.88 10.20 -5.71
CA LYS A 96 -21.20 11.52 -5.13
C LYS A 96 -22.36 11.46 -4.13
N THR A 97 -23.32 10.56 -4.33
CA THR A 97 -24.49 10.39 -3.46
C THR A 97 -24.24 9.39 -2.33
N PHE A 98 -23.10 8.71 -2.33
CA PHE A 98 -22.73 7.78 -1.28
C PHE A 98 -22.35 8.54 0.01
N PRO A 99 -23.01 8.26 1.14
CA PRO A 99 -22.71 8.92 2.39
C PRO A 99 -21.39 8.42 2.97
N LEU A 100 -20.44 9.34 3.20
CA LEU A 100 -19.25 9.09 4.01
C LEU A 100 -19.56 9.49 5.45
N VAL A 101 -19.51 8.51 6.36
CA VAL A 101 -19.74 8.65 7.80
C VAL A 101 -18.43 8.71 8.56
#